data_AF-A0A967J0D9-F1
#
_entry.id   AF-A0A967J0D9-F1
#
_cell.length_a   1.000
_cell.length_b   1.000
_cell.length_c   1.000
_cell.angle_alpha   90.00
_cell.angle_beta   90.00
_cell.angle_gamma   90.00
#
_symmetry.space_group_name_H-M   'P 1'
#
loop_
_entity.id
_entity.type
_entity.pdbx_description
1 polymer ?
#
loop_
_entity_poly.entity_id
_entity_poly.type
_entity_poly.pdbx_seq_one_letter_code
_entity_poly.pdbx_strand_id
1 'polypeptide(L)'
;ELLAGFDGVHMVSVYGVEIPGTEGRAGMAALLMEEGRTLDPAALYRYAVEHLAVYAVPAFVRLVREMDVTGTFKLRKTDLQAQAYDPARVDDTMYYLDRERGTYTVLDADAYRRMQAGEVRF
;
A
#
# COMPACT_ATOMS: atom_id res chain seq x y z
N GLU A 1 5.29 7.27 -10.54
CA GLU A 1 4.96 6.67 -11.86
C GLU A 1 5.58 5.30 -12.07
N LEU A 2 6.75 4.97 -11.50
CA LEU A 2 7.40 3.66 -11.72
C LEU A 2 6.55 2.44 -11.32
N LEU A 3 5.82 2.48 -10.20
CA LEU A 3 4.92 1.38 -9.81
C LEU A 3 3.76 1.13 -10.80
N ALA A 4 3.43 2.11 -11.65
CA ALA A 4 2.42 1.93 -12.71
C ALA A 4 2.90 0.99 -13.81
N GLY A 5 4.22 0.78 -13.93
CA GLY A 5 4.81 -0.15 -14.89
C GLY A 5 4.93 -1.59 -14.40
N PHE A 6 4.45 -1.90 -13.19
CA PHE A 6 4.40 -3.29 -12.71
C PHE A 6 3.32 -4.07 -13.46
N ASP A 7 3.62 -5.31 -13.84
CA ASP A 7 2.73 -6.14 -14.64
C ASP A 7 1.35 -6.33 -13.99
N GLY A 8 0.31 -6.13 -14.78
CA GLY A 8 -1.08 -6.24 -14.34
C GLY A 8 -1.60 -5.09 -13.48
N VAL A 9 -0.86 -4.00 -13.27
CA VAL A 9 -1.38 -2.78 -12.62
C VAL A 9 -2.17 -1.96 -13.63
N HIS A 10 -3.46 -1.78 -13.34
CA HIS A 10 -4.33 -0.88 -14.10
C HIS A 10 -4.15 0.57 -13.66
N MET A 11 -4.13 0.83 -12.35
CA MET A 11 -3.93 2.17 -11.79
C MET A 11 -3.13 2.14 -10.49
N VAL A 12 -2.40 3.21 -10.24
CA VAL A 12 -1.66 3.43 -8.98
C VAL A 12 -1.85 4.85 -8.46
N SER A 13 -1.99 4.98 -7.15
CA SER A 13 -1.98 6.26 -6.44
C SER A 13 -1.06 6.16 -5.23
N VAL A 14 -0.07 7.06 -5.14
CA VAL A 14 0.89 7.09 -4.04
C VAL A 14 0.63 8.32 -3.17
N TYR A 15 0.62 8.12 -1.85
CA TYR A 15 0.39 9.16 -0.86
C TYR A 15 1.11 8.82 0.45
N GLY A 16 1.40 9.84 1.25
CA GLY A 16 1.97 9.67 2.59
C GLY A 16 0.88 9.43 3.63
N VAL A 17 1.11 8.47 4.52
CA VAL A 17 0.27 8.19 5.70
C VAL A 17 1.09 8.35 6.97
N GLU A 18 0.43 8.79 8.04
CA GLU A 18 1.06 8.96 9.35
C GLU A 18 1.06 7.62 10.10
N ILE A 19 2.20 7.24 10.67
CA ILE A 19 2.32 6.06 11.53
C ILE A 19 2.43 6.55 12.97
N PRO A 20 1.54 6.12 13.89
CA PRO A 20 1.63 6.45 15.30
C PRO A 20 2.98 6.09 15.89
N GLY A 21 3.54 6.99 16.70
CA GLY A 21 4.82 6.76 17.37
C GLY A 21 6.06 6.98 16.48
N THR A 22 5.90 7.50 15.26
CA THR A 22 7.02 7.90 14.38
C THR A 22 6.94 9.37 14.01
N GLU A 23 8.10 10.02 13.84
CA GLU A 23 8.16 11.34 13.23
C GLU A 23 8.19 11.18 11.71
N GLY A 24 7.14 11.67 11.03
CA GLY A 24 7.08 11.72 9.56
C GLY A 24 5.90 10.96 8.95
N ARG A 25 6.01 10.68 7.65
CA ARG A 25 5.01 9.95 6.86
C ARG A 25 5.65 8.79 6.15
N ALA A 26 4.99 7.64 6.18
CA ALA A 26 5.38 6.49 5.38
C ALA A 26 4.68 6.52 4.02
N GLY A 27 5.38 6.02 3.00
CA GLY A 27 4.81 5.89 1.66
C GLY A 27 3.74 4.79 1.62
N MET A 28 2.56 5.13 1.10
CA MET A 28 1.49 4.17 0.82
C MET A 28 1.14 4.22 -0.67
N ALA A 29 0.99 3.05 -1.28
CA ALA A 29 0.55 2.90 -2.65
C ALA A 29 -0.81 2.19 -2.69
N ALA A 30 -1.84 2.84 -3.22
CA ALA A 30 -3.05 2.16 -3.64
C ALA A 30 -2.83 1.63 -5.06
N LEU A 31 -3.09 0.35 -5.30
CA LEU A 31 -2.98 -0.35 -6.57
C LEU A 31 -4.32 -0.93 -6.96
N LEU A 32 -4.69 -0.77 -8.23
CA LEU A 32 -5.82 -1.44 -8.86
C LEU A 32 -5.23 -2.36 -9.91
N MET A 33 -5.50 -3.65 -9.79
CA MET A 33 -5.05 -4.64 -10.77
C MET A 33 -6.05 -4.71 -11.93
N GLU A 34 -5.56 -5.12 -13.10
CA GLU A 34 -6.41 -5.48 -14.22
C GLU A 34 -7.38 -6.62 -13.84
N GLU A 35 -8.53 -6.65 -14.50
CA GLU A 35 -9.56 -7.66 -14.24
C GLU A 35 -9.01 -9.08 -14.47
N GLY A 36 -9.22 -9.97 -13.49
CA GLY A 36 -8.70 -11.34 -13.52
C GLY A 36 -7.20 -11.48 -13.18
N ARG A 37 -6.49 -10.39 -12.87
CA ARG A 37 -5.11 -10.43 -12.36
C ARG A 37 -5.08 -10.39 -10.84
N THR A 38 -4.08 -11.05 -10.27
CA THR A 38 -3.79 -11.04 -8.84
C THR A 38 -2.42 -10.43 -8.60
N LEU A 39 -2.28 -9.66 -7.51
CA LEU A 39 -0.98 -9.13 -7.12
C LEU A 39 -0.09 -10.24 -6.56
N ASP A 40 1.11 -10.40 -7.10
CA ASP A 40 2.20 -11.14 -6.46
C ASP A 40 3.02 -10.17 -5.58
N PRO A 41 2.91 -10.28 -4.24
CA PRO A 41 3.59 -9.35 -3.32
C PRO A 41 5.12 -9.44 -3.41
N ALA A 42 5.68 -10.61 -3.69
CA ALA A 42 7.13 -10.80 -3.80
C ALA A 42 7.66 -10.24 -5.14
N ALA A 43 6.90 -10.39 -6.21
CA ALA A 43 7.21 -9.75 -7.49
C ALA A 43 7.14 -8.22 -7.39
N LEU A 44 6.11 -7.67 -6.73
CA LEU A 44 6.00 -6.23 -6.51
C LEU A 44 7.18 -5.69 -5.69
N TYR A 45 7.57 -6.40 -4.62
CA TYR A 45 8.74 -6.03 -3.82
C TYR A 45 9.99 -5.95 -4.68
N ARG A 46 10.31 -7.01 -5.44
CA ARG A 46 11.49 -7.04 -6.32
C ARG A 46 11.48 -5.90 -7.33
N TYR A 47 10.34 -5.68 -7.98
CA TYR A 47 10.19 -4.57 -8.92
C TYR A 47 10.42 -3.22 -8.24
N ALA A 48 9.82 -3.00 -7.07
CA ALA A 48 9.96 -1.76 -6.32
C ALA A 48 11.43 -1.50 -5.91
N VAL A 49 12.14 -2.49 -5.36
CA VAL A 49 13.54 -2.30 -4.92
C VAL A 49 14.52 -2.17 -6.08
N GLU A 50 14.20 -2.70 -7.26
CA GLU A 50 15.02 -2.56 -8.47
C GLU A 50 14.86 -1.17 -9.11
N HIS A 51 13.67 -0.59 -9.04
CA HIS A 51 13.35 0.66 -9.75
C HIS A 51 13.30 1.89 -8.83
N LEU A 52 13.14 1.73 -7.52
CA LEU A 52 13.03 2.81 -6.56
C LEU A 52 14.23 2.86 -5.62
N ALA A 53 14.58 4.08 -5.19
CA ALA A 53 15.49 4.24 -4.07
C ALA A 53 14.90 3.61 -2.80
N VAL A 54 15.75 3.15 -1.89
CA VAL A 54 15.37 2.43 -0.65
C VAL A 54 14.31 3.17 0.19
N TYR A 55 14.35 4.50 0.20
CA TYR A 55 13.40 5.35 0.93
C TYR A 55 12.09 5.62 0.16
N ALA A 56 12.06 5.35 -1.15
CA ALA A 56 10.90 5.57 -2.02
C ALA A 56 10.04 4.31 -2.19
N VAL A 57 10.53 3.15 -1.73
CA VAL A 57 9.73 1.92 -1.65
C VAL A 57 8.57 2.15 -0.67
N PRO A 58 7.31 1.98 -1.10
CA PRO A 58 6.17 2.15 -0.20
C PRO A 58 6.26 1.20 0.99
N ALA A 59 6.03 1.72 2.20
CA ALA A 59 5.90 0.90 3.39
C ALA A 59 4.59 0.10 3.39
N PHE A 60 3.55 0.65 2.73
CA PHE A 60 2.23 0.03 2.63
C PHE A 60 1.75 -0.03 1.19
N VAL A 61 1.04 -1.11 0.88
CA VAL A 61 0.37 -1.31 -0.40
C VAL A 61 -1.08 -1.71 -0.13
N ARG A 62 -2.03 -1.05 -0.77
CA ARG A 62 -3.46 -1.36 -0.68
C ARG A 62 -3.96 -1.77 -2.05
N LEU A 63 -4.49 -2.97 -2.15
CA LEU A 63 -5.15 -3.47 -3.34
C LEU A 63 -6.62 -3.04 -3.29
N VAL A 64 -6.96 -2.01 -4.06
CA VAL A 64 -8.34 -1.51 -4.16
C VAL A 64 -9.08 -2.24 -5.25
N ARG A 65 -10.39 -2.43 -5.05
CA ARG A 65 -11.26 -3.10 -6.05
C ARG A 65 -11.63 -2.20 -7.22
N GLU A 66 -11.72 -0.90 -6.97
CA GLU A 66 -12.09 0.12 -7.95
C GLU A 66 -11.35 1.43 -7.63
N MET A 67 -10.89 2.14 -8.66
CA MET A 67 -10.36 3.52 -8.56
C MET A 67 -11.15 4.38 -9.53
N ASP A 68 -12.00 5.26 -9.00
CA ASP A 68 -12.78 6.15 -9.84
C ASP A 68 -11.96 7.35 -10.29
N VAL A 69 -11.79 7.51 -11.60
CA VAL A 69 -11.07 8.62 -12.22
C VAL A 69 -12.01 9.77 -12.61
N THR A 70 -13.33 9.56 -12.55
CA THR A 70 -14.32 10.49 -13.08
C THR A 70 -15.46 10.70 -12.10
N GLY A 71 -15.54 11.90 -11.52
CA GLY A 71 -16.72 12.52 -10.92
C GLY A 71 -17.77 11.61 -10.26
N THR A 72 -17.84 11.71 -8.92
CA THR A 72 -18.94 11.28 -8.02
C THR A 72 -18.74 9.93 -7.31
N PHE A 73 -18.13 10.01 -6.11
CA PHE A 73 -18.09 9.03 -5.01
C PHE A 73 -17.46 7.64 -5.29
N LYS A 74 -16.18 7.48 -4.85
CA LYS A 74 -15.84 6.52 -3.76
C LYS A 74 -14.38 6.53 -3.26
N LEU A 75 -13.41 7.12 -3.97
CA LEU A 75 -12.05 7.26 -3.42
C LEU A 75 -11.41 8.62 -3.78
N ARG A 76 -11.49 9.62 -2.90
CA ARG A 76 -10.67 10.84 -3.01
C ARG A 76 -9.30 10.58 -2.37
N LYS A 77 -8.25 11.24 -2.87
CA LYS A 77 -6.91 11.20 -2.23
C LYS A 77 -6.98 11.55 -0.74
N THR A 78 -7.87 12.47 -0.35
CA THR A 78 -8.14 12.83 1.04
C THR A 78 -8.74 11.67 1.83
N ASP A 79 -9.66 10.91 1.24
CA ASP A 79 -10.28 9.74 1.89
C ASP A 79 -9.26 8.61 2.03
N LEU A 80 -8.41 8.40 1.03
CA LEU A 80 -7.29 7.46 1.09
C LEU A 80 -6.31 7.80 2.22
N GLN A 81 -5.96 9.08 2.35
CA GLN A 81 -5.11 9.55 3.45
C GLN A 81 -5.78 9.41 4.81
N ALA A 82 -7.10 9.67 4.90
CA ALA A 82 -7.85 9.53 6.14
C ALA A 82 -8.05 8.06 6.55
N GLN A 83 -8.28 7.16 5.58
CA GLN A 83 -8.41 5.72 5.81
C GLN A 83 -7.07 5.09 6.19
N ALA A 84 -5.97 5.62 5.66
CA ALA A 84 -4.61 5.13 5.90
C ALA A 84 -4.53 3.60 5.71
N TYR A 85 -3.78 2.92 6.59
CA TYR A 85 -3.59 1.47 6.58
C TYR A 85 -4.49 0.74 7.60
N ASP A 86 -5.65 1.31 7.95
CA ASP A 86 -6.59 0.70 8.90
C ASP A 86 -7.46 -0.37 8.22
N PRO A 87 -7.26 -1.67 8.53
CA PRO A 87 -8.01 -2.76 7.91
C PRO A 87 -9.48 -2.81 8.35
N ALA A 88 -9.87 -2.10 9.42
CA ALA A 88 -11.27 -2.05 9.87
C ALA A 88 -12.11 -1.00 9.12
N ARG A 89 -11.45 -0.09 8.37
CA ARG A 89 -12.12 0.99 7.66
C ARG A 89 -12.53 0.62 6.24
N VAL A 90 -11.97 -0.44 5.68
CA VAL A 90 -12.10 -0.79 4.27
C VAL A 90 -12.03 -2.31 4.08
N ASP A 91 -12.76 -2.83 3.09
CA ASP A 91 -12.74 -4.27 2.74
C ASP A 91 -11.59 -4.63 1.76
N ASP A 92 -10.65 -3.70 1.56
CA ASP A 92 -9.52 -3.87 0.65
C ASP A 92 -8.40 -4.67 1.30
N THR A 93 -7.68 -5.45 0.50
CA THR A 93 -6.50 -6.16 1.00
C THR A 93 -5.33 -5.19 1.14
N MET A 94 -4.81 -5.08 2.35
CA MET A 94 -3.64 -4.27 2.66
C MET A 94 -2.42 -5.15 2.87
N TYR A 95 -1.27 -4.61 2.52
CA TYR A 95 0.02 -5.23 2.71
C TYR A 95 1.00 -4.21 3.28
N TYR A 96 1.99 -4.70 3.99
CA TYR A 96 3.10 -3.91 4.49
C TYR A 96 4.44 -4.50 4.05
N LEU A 97 5.44 -3.63 3.96
CA LEU A 97 6.79 -3.98 3.53
C LEU A 97 7.46 -4.89 4.55
N ASP A 98 7.80 -6.10 4.14
CA ASP A 98 8.56 -7.08 4.92
C ASP A 98 9.94 -7.26 4.28
N ARG A 99 10.89 -6.43 4.69
CA ARG A 99 12.26 -6.45 4.18
C ARG A 99 13.00 -7.74 4.53
N GLU A 100 12.68 -8.35 5.68
CA GLU A 100 13.32 -9.58 6.13
C GLU A 100 12.95 -10.76 5.24
N ARG A 101 11.68 -10.84 4.82
CA ARG A 101 11.18 -11.85 3.90
C ARG A 101 11.36 -11.47 2.42
N GLY A 102 11.69 -10.22 2.13
CA GLY A 102 11.81 -9.70 0.77
C GLY A 102 10.48 -9.71 0.02
N THR A 103 9.39 -9.33 0.70
CA THR A 103 8.03 -9.35 0.14
C THR A 103 7.13 -8.30 0.78
N TYR A 104 5.89 -8.23 0.33
CA TYR A 104 4.81 -7.52 1.02
C TYR A 104 3.92 -8.54 1.74
N THR A 105 3.79 -8.41 3.07
CA THR A 105 3.00 -9.30 3.90
C THR A 105 1.62 -8.70 4.15
N VAL A 106 0.57 -9.54 4.19
CA VAL A 106 -0.80 -9.08 4.45
C VAL A 106 -0.86 -8.37 5.81
N LEU A 107 -1.48 -7.19 5.82
CA LEU A 107 -1.77 -6.43 7.01
C LEU A 107 -3.12 -6.89 7.57
N ASP A 108 -3.06 -7.90 8.44
CA ASP A 108 -4.21 -8.35 9.21
C ASP A 108 -4.41 -7.50 10.47
N ALA A 109 -5.47 -7.80 11.23
CA ALA A 109 -5.78 -7.09 12.47
C ALA A 109 -4.66 -7.21 13.52
N ASP A 110 -3.90 -8.30 13.54
CA ASP A 110 -2.82 -8.52 14.51
C ASP A 110 -1.58 -7.71 14.13
N ALA A 111 -1.20 -7.72 12.86
CA ALA A 111 -0.15 -6.87 12.30
C ALA A 111 -0.48 -5.39 12.53
N TYR A 112 -1.73 -4.98 12.26
CA TYR A 112 -2.19 -3.62 12.54
C TYR A 112 -2.02 -3.25 14.02
N ARG A 113 -2.48 -4.09 14.96
CA ARG A 113 -2.31 -3.84 16.40
C ARG A 113 -0.84 -3.67 16.79
N ARG A 114 0.06 -4.49 16.24
CA ARG A 114 1.51 -4.40 16.48
C ARG A 114 2.11 -3.11 15.92
N MET A 115 1.65 -2.65 14.76
CA MET A 115 2.06 -1.35 14.20
C MET A 115 1.59 -0.20 15.08
N GLN A 116 0.35 -0.24 15.58
CA GLN A 116 -0.17 0.77 16.50
C GLN A 116 0.57 0.78 17.85
N ALA A 117 1.13 -0.36 18.27
CA ALA A 117 1.97 -0.49 19.46
C ALA A 117 3.44 -0.05 19.22
N GLY A 118 3.82 0.28 17.98
CA GLY A 118 5.20 0.65 17.63
C GLY A 118 6.18 -0.54 17.57
N GLU A 119 5.68 -1.76 17.47
CA GLU A 119 6.49 -2.99 17.44
C GLU A 119 6.99 -3.36 16.04
N VAL A 120 6.43 -2.74 15.00
CA VAL A 120 6.80 -2.95 13.59
C VAL A 120 7.65 -1.78 13.11
N ARG A 121 8.80 -2.09 12.50
CA ARG A 121 9.73 -1.11 11.90
C ARG A 121 9.70 -1.25 10.39
N PHE A 122 9.75 -0.12 9.68
CA PHE A 122 9.65 -0.02 8.21
C PHE A 122 10.94 0.50 7.57
#